data_AF-A0A2V8XDA8-F1
#
_entry.id   AF-A0A2V8XDA8-F1
#
_cell.length_a   1.000
_cell.length_b   1.000
_cell.length_c   1.000
_cell.angle_alpha   90.00
_cell.angle_beta   90.00
_cell.angle_gamma   90.00
#
_symmetry.space_group_name_H-M   'P 1'
#
loop_
_entity.id
_entity.type
_entity.pdbx_description
1 polymer ?
#
loop_
_entity_poly.entity_id
_entity_poly.type
_entity_poly.pdbx_seq_one_letter_code
_entity_poly.pdbx_strand_id
1 'polypeptide(L)' 'MGRTNIEIDEKLVRKARKLTRLKTKREIVDRALELLVRSESRKGILRHYGSGIWKGDLKAMRRKRG' A
#
# COMPACT_ATOMS: atom_id res chain seq x y z
N MET A 1 12.90 -4.13 -17.65
CA MET A 1 11.43 -4.09 -17.50
C MET A 1 10.80 -4.83 -18.68
N GLY A 2 9.86 -5.75 -18.42
CA GLY A 2 9.20 -6.55 -19.46
C GLY A 2 8.03 -5.82 -20.12
N ARG A 3 7.76 -6.11 -21.39
CA ARG A 3 6.53 -5.72 -22.07
C ARG A 3 5.52 -6.85 -21.95
N THR A 4 4.28 -6.53 -21.61
CA THR A 4 3.20 -7.50 -21.47
C THR A 4 1.93 -6.90 -22.05
N ASN A 5 1.17 -7.70 -22.78
CA ASN A 5 -0.15 -7.33 -23.26
C ASN A 5 -1.18 -7.87 -22.26
N ILE A 6 -2.01 -7.00 -21.73
CA ILE A 6 -3.07 -7.33 -20.76
C ILE A 6 -4.33 -6.57 -21.12
N GLU A 7 -5.49 -7.18 -20.86
CA GLU A 7 -6.77 -6.49 -20.92
C GLU A 7 -6.99 -5.72 -19.62
N ILE A 8 -7.45 -4.47 -19.73
CA ILE A 8 -7.70 -3.59 -18.59
C ILE A 8 -9.04 -2.89 -18.79
N ASP A 9 -9.84 -2.78 -17.73
CA ASP A 9 -11.09 -2.01 -17.76
C ASP A 9 -10.81 -0.51 -17.97
N GLU A 10 -11.16 -0.01 -19.15
CA GLU A 10 -11.04 1.39 -19.53
C GLU A 10 -11.84 2.34 -18.64
N LYS A 11 -12.99 1.90 -18.09
CA LYS A 11 -13.77 2.72 -17.15
C LYS A 11 -12.96 2.98 -15.88
N LEU A 12 -12.31 1.96 -15.35
CA LEU A 12 -11.45 2.07 -14.18
C LEU A 12 -10.23 2.94 -14.45
N VAL A 13 -9.58 2.79 -15.61
CA VAL A 13 -8.44 3.63 -16.03
C VAL A 13 -8.84 5.10 -16.11
N ARG A 14 -10.00 5.41 -16.72
CA ARG A 14 -10.51 6.79 -16.79
C ARG A 14 -10.79 7.36 -15.41
N LYS A 15 -11.37 6.57 -14.50
CA LYS A 15 -11.61 6.99 -13.11
C LYS A 15 -10.30 7.26 -12.38
N ALA A 16 -9.34 6.33 -12.47
CA ALA A 16 -8.03 6.46 -11.86
C ALA A 16 -7.32 7.73 -12.36
N ARG A 17 -7.30 7.96 -13.68
CA ARG A 17 -6.75 9.17 -14.30
C ARG A 17 -7.34 10.46 -13.73
N LYS A 18 -8.67 10.53 -13.58
CA LYS A 18 -9.34 11.71 -12.99
C LYS A 18 -8.92 11.96 -11.55
N LEU A 19 -8.76 10.89 -10.76
CA LEU A 19 -8.40 10.97 -9.33
C LEU A 19 -6.92 11.24 -9.09
N THR A 20 -6.02 10.72 -9.92
CA THR A 20 -4.56 10.75 -9.70
C THR A 20 -3.82 11.74 -10.60
N ARG A 21 -4.46 12.23 -11.67
CA ARG A 21 -3.88 13.07 -12.73
C ARG A 21 -2.74 12.40 -13.52
N LEU A 22 -2.58 11.09 -13.41
CA LEU A 22 -1.58 10.32 -14.18
C LEU A 22 -1.92 10.31 -15.67
N LYS A 23 -0.91 10.38 -16.54
CA LYS A 23 -1.06 10.66 -17.97
C LYS A 23 -1.17 9.39 -18.82
N THR A 24 -0.63 8.27 -18.37
CA THR A 24 -0.57 7.04 -19.17
C THR A 24 -1.16 5.85 -18.43
N LYS A 25 -1.66 4.85 -19.18
CA LYS A 25 -2.10 3.57 -18.60
C LYS A 25 -0.97 2.91 -17.83
N ARG A 26 0.25 2.99 -18.36
CA ARG A 26 1.47 2.49 -17.73
C ARG A 26 1.70 3.10 -16.35
N GLU A 27 1.69 4.43 -16.22
CA GLU A 27 1.87 5.09 -14.91
C GLU A 27 0.80 4.68 -13.90
N ILE A 28 -0.45 4.54 -14.36
CA ILE A 28 -1.56 4.10 -13.51
C ILE A 28 -1.33 2.67 -13.01
N VAL A 29 -0.90 1.76 -13.89
CA VAL A 29 -0.57 0.37 -13.54
C VAL A 29 0.63 0.31 -12.60
N ASP A 30 1.71 1.02 -12.92
CA ASP A 30 2.92 1.09 -12.08
C ASP A 30 2.55 1.56 -10.66
N ARG A 31 1.73 2.62 -10.56
CA ARG A 31 1.28 3.14 -9.25
C ARG A 31 0.35 2.18 -8.53
N ALA A 32 -0.55 1.51 -9.23
CA ALA A 32 -1.46 0.53 -8.64
C ALA A 32 -0.69 -0.67 -8.05
N LEU A 33 0.33 -1.16 -8.77
CA LEU A 33 1.19 -2.24 -8.30
C LEU A 33 1.99 -1.83 -7.05
N GLU A 34 2.57 -0.63 -7.04
CA GLU A 34 3.27 -0.12 -5.86
C GLU A 34 2.33 -0.05 -4.64
N LEU A 35 1.11 0.47 -4.82
CA LEU A 35 0.12 0.58 -3.75
C LEU A 35 -0.32 -0.80 -3.25
N LEU A 36 -0.48 -1.78 -4.16
CA LEU A 36 -0.81 -3.16 -3.81
C LEU A 36 0.29 -3.77 -2.94
N VAL A 37 1.55 -3.71 -3.38
CA VAL A 37 2.68 -4.24 -2.61
C VAL A 37 2.76 -3.57 -1.23
N ARG A 38 2.66 -2.24 -1.16
CA ARG A 38 2.66 -1.50 0.10
C ARG A 38 1.50 -1.88 1.03
N SER A 39 0.34 -2.17 0.46
CA SER A 39 -0.83 -2.65 1.22
C SER A 39 -0.57 -4.03 1.82
N GLU A 40 -0.09 -4.97 1.01
CA GLU A 40 0.18 -6.34 1.46
C GLU A 40 1.35 -6.43 2.45
N SER A 41 2.43 -5.65 2.23
CA SER A 41 3.54 -5.57 3.19
C SER A 41 3.07 -5.08 4.57
N ARG A 42 2.14 -4.10 4.61
CA ARG A 42 1.56 -3.62 5.87
C ARG A 42 0.71 -4.68 6.55
N LYS A 43 -0.09 -5.47 5.81
CA LYS A 43 -0.82 -6.60 6.41
C LYS A 43 0.13 -7.62 7.05
N GLY A 44 1.33 -7.78 6.50
CA GLY A 44 2.38 -8.60 7.11
C GLY A 44 2.73 -8.21 8.54
N ILE A 45 2.57 -6.94 8.93
CA ILE A 45 2.82 -6.48 10.29
C ILE A 45 1.85 -7.12 11.30
N LEU A 46 0.63 -7.48 10.87
CA LEU A 46 -0.35 -8.13 11.72
C LEU A 46 0.11 -9.53 12.14
N ARG A 47 1.00 -10.18 11.40
CA ARG A 47 1.60 -11.46 11.80
C ARG A 47 2.47 -11.35 13.05
N HIS A 48 2.92 -10.14 13.39
CA HIS A 48 3.71 -9.87 14.59
C HIS A 48 2.84 -9.45 15.78
N TYR A 49 1.52 -9.32 15.60
CA TYR A 49 0.59 -9.07 16.70
C TYR A 49 0.55 -10.28 17.63
N GLY A 50 0.87 -10.09 18.91
CA GLY A 50 0.95 -11.19 19.89
C GLY A 50 2.20 -12.07 19.79
N SER A 51 3.09 -11.85 18.80
CA SER A 51 4.29 -12.68 18.61
C SER A 51 5.42 -12.36 19.61
N GLY A 52 5.20 -11.43 20.56
CA GLY A 52 6.19 -11.04 21.56
C GLY A 52 7.42 -10.29 21.03
N ILE A 53 7.43 -9.91 19.74
CA ILE A 53 8.56 -9.17 19.12
C ILE A 53 8.78 -7.81 19.77
N TRP A 54 7.70 -7.17 20.23
CA TRP A 54 7.80 -5.93 20.97
C TRP A 54 7.81 -6.20 22.48
N LYS A 55 8.95 -5.93 23.12
CA LYS A 55 9.12 -5.97 24.58
C LYS A 55 9.14 -4.52 25.10
N GLY A 56 7.98 -3.99 25.48
CA GLY A 56 7.87 -2.67 26.10
C GLY A 56 6.65 -2.55 27.02
N ASP A 57 6.65 -1.56 27.91
CA ASP A 57 5.50 -1.22 28.74
C ASP A 57 4.78 0.02 28.16
N LEU A 58 3.61 -0.23 27.57
CA LEU A 58 2.73 0.79 27.01
C LEU A 58 2.30 1.85 28.06
N LYS A 59 2.15 1.46 29.33
CA LYS A 59 1.78 2.38 30.41
C LYS A 59 2.93 3.31 30.79
N ALA A 60 4.17 2.82 30.80
CA ALA A 60 5.35 3.65 31.05
C ALA A 60 5.58 4.69 29.93
N MET A 61 5.40 4.29 28.67
CA MET A 61 5.56 5.20 27.52
C MET A 61 4.51 6.32 27.49
N ARG A 62 3.27 6.03 27.90
CA ARG A 62 2.19 7.03 27.96
C ARG A 62 2.35 8.03 29.11
N ARG A 63 2.97 7.62 30.22
CA ARG A 63 3.22 8.51 31.38
C ARG A 63 4.27 9.60 31.11
N LYS A 64 5.22 9.37 30.20
CA LYS A 64 6.26 10.35 29.83
C LYS A 64 5.79 11.47 28.88
N ARG A 65 4.48 11.57 28.61
CA ARG A 65 3.89 12.57 27.70
C ARG A 65 3.13 13.70 28.41
N GLY A 66 3.21 13.77 29.73
CA GLY A 66 2.82 14.93 30.54
C GLY A 66 4.02 15.44 31.32
#